data_AF-A0A2X2K5P4-F1
#
_entry.id   AF-A0A2X2K5P4-F1
#
_cell.length_a   1.000
_cell.length_b   1.000
_cell.length_c   1.000
_cell.angle_alpha   90.00
_cell.angle_beta   90.00
_cell.angle_gamma   90.00
#
_symmetry.space_group_name_H-M   'P 1'
#
loop_
_entity.id
_entity.type
_entity.pdbx_description
1 polymer ?
#
loop_
_entity_poly.entity_id
_entity_poly.type
_entity_poly.pdbx_seq_one_letter_code
_entity_poly.pdbx_strand_id
1 'polypeptide(L)' 'MVLGASDIISELGLAIEAGMNAEDIALTIHAHPTLGEMTMEAAEKAIGYPIHKCNN' A
#
# COMPACT_ATOMS: atom_id res chain seq x y z
N MET A 1 -19.57 -8.27 0.96
CA MET A 1 -19.36 -6.81 1.04
C MET A 1 -17.89 -6.55 0.75
N VAL A 2 -17.54 -6.45 -0.53
CA VAL A 2 -16.17 -6.13 -0.99
C VAL A 2 -16.23 -4.69 -1.46
N LEU A 3 -15.92 -3.74 -0.58
CA LEU A 3 -15.79 -2.33 -0.92
C LEU A 3 -14.29 -2.04 -0.96
N GLY A 4 -13.76 -1.67 -2.13
CA GLY A 4 -12.38 -1.17 -2.32
C GLY A 4 -11.26 -2.20 -2.48
N ALA A 5 -11.52 -3.51 -2.39
CA ALA A 5 -10.46 -4.51 -2.61
C ALA A 5 -10.00 -4.60 -4.08
N SER A 6 -10.91 -4.36 -5.02
CA SER A 6 -10.62 -4.37 -6.46
C SER A 6 -9.65 -3.24 -6.82
N ASP A 7 -9.88 -2.04 -6.27
CA ASP A 7 -9.05 -0.85 -6.50
C ASP A 7 -7.61 -1.06 -5.98
N ILE A 8 -7.47 -1.65 -4.79
CA ILE A 8 -6.17 -2.01 -4.20
C ILE A 8 -5.44 -3.06 -5.04
N ILE A 9 -6.15 -4.09 -5.53
CA ILE A 9 -5.54 -5.14 -6.35
C ILE A 9 -5.11 -4.59 -7.72
N SER A 10 -5.88 -3.67 -8.32
CA SER A 10 -5.51 -3.02 -9.58
C SER A 10 -4.27 -2.13 -9.41
N GLU A 11 -4.14 -1.41 -8.29
CA GLU A 11 -2.94 -0.64 -7.95
C GLU A 11 -1.71 -1.53 -7.76
N LEU A 12 -1.83 -2.62 -7.00
CA LEU A 12 -0.75 -3.60 -6.81
C LEU A 12 -0.36 -4.30 -8.12
N GLY A 13 -1.34 -4.62 -8.97
CA GLY A 13 -1.09 -5.17 -10.30
C GLY A 13 -0.29 -4.22 -11.18
N LEU A 14 -0.64 -2.93 -11.16
CA LEU A 14 0.10 -1.89 -11.89
C LEU A 14 1.51 -1.72 -11.32
N ALA A 15 1.68 -1.75 -10.00
CA ALA A 15 2.99 -1.65 -9.35
C ALA A 15 3.91 -2.82 -9.74
N ILE A 16 3.36 -4.04 -9.88
CA ILE A 16 4.11 -5.22 -10.35
C ILE A 16 4.53 -5.06 -11.81
N GLU A 17 3.62 -4.64 -12.70
CA GLU A 17 3.94 -4.41 -14.12
C GLU A 17 4.93 -3.26 -14.33
N ALA A 18 4.89 -2.24 -13.46
CA ALA A 18 5.83 -1.13 -13.44
C ALA A 18 7.20 -1.49 -12.82
N GLY A 19 7.33 -2.67 -12.21
CA GLY A 19 8.57 -3.11 -11.55
C GLY A 19 8.92 -2.30 -10.30
N MET A 20 7.90 -1.73 -9.63
CA MET A 20 8.07 -0.90 -8.43
C MET A 20 8.48 -1.77 -7.24
N ASN A 21 9.41 -1.28 -6.43
CA ASN A 21 9.81 -1.95 -5.20
C ASN A 21 8.85 -1.60 -4.03
N ALA A 22 8.99 -2.27 -2.89
CA ALA A 22 8.13 -1.98 -1.74
C ALA A 22 8.30 -0.54 -1.22
N GLU A 23 9.49 0.05 -1.37
CA GLU A 23 9.77 1.43 -0.96
C GLU A 23 9.04 2.44 -1.84
N ASP A 24 8.94 2.17 -3.15
CA ASP A 24 8.22 2.98 -4.13
C ASP A 24 6.70 2.95 -3.86
N ILE A 25 6.17 1.79 -3.44
CA ILE A 25 4.77 1.65 -3.03
C ILE A 25 4.51 2.40 -1.72
N ALA A 26 5.44 2.34 -0.75
CA ALA A 26 5.35 3.10 0.49
C ALA A 26 5.46 4.63 0.27
N LEU A 27 6.23 5.06 -0.73
CA LEU A 27 6.38 6.48 -1.11
C LEU A 27 5.24 7.01 -1.99
N THR A 28 4.33 6.14 -2.45
CA THR A 28 3.18 6.55 -3.25
C THR A 28 2.17 7.29 -2.37
N ILE A 29 1.84 8.53 -2.75
CA ILE A 29 0.94 9.39 -1.97
C ILE A 29 -0.51 8.94 -2.17
N HIS A 30 -1.07 8.29 -1.15
CA HIS A 30 -2.48 7.93 -1.11
C HIS A 30 -3.30 9.08 -0.48
N ALA A 31 -4.54 9.27 -0.94
CA ALA A 31 -5.41 10.31 -0.38
C ALA A 31 -5.93 9.90 1.02
N HIS A 32 -5.84 10.79 2.01
CA HIS A 32 -6.40 10.55 3.35
C HIS A 32 -7.78 11.19 3.50
N PRO A 33 -8.81 10.51 4.06
CA PRO A 33 -8.84 9.12 4.52
C PRO A 33 -9.42 8.17 3.45
N THR A 34 -8.63 7.19 2.97
CA THR A 34 -9.09 6.19 1.97
C THR A 34 -8.57 4.78 2.24
N LEU A 35 -9.21 3.78 1.64
CA LEU A 35 -8.78 2.37 1.73
C LEU A 35 -7.41 2.10 1.07
N GLY A 36 -6.93 3.00 0.18
CA GLY A 36 -5.62 2.88 -0.46
C GLY A 36 -4.46 3.01 0.53
N GLU A 37 -4.66 3.67 1.68
CA GLU A 37 -3.65 3.78 2.73
C GLU A 37 -3.20 2.41 3.27
N MET A 38 -4.06 1.39 3.16
CA MET A 38 -3.68 0.02 3.53
C MET A 38 -2.57 -0.56 2.65
N THR A 39 -2.47 -0.16 1.37
CA THR A 39 -1.41 -0.58 0.46
C THR A 39 -0.06 0.00 0.90
N MET A 40 -0.05 1.31 1.20
CA MET A 40 1.09 2.02 1.74
C MET A 40 1.54 1.42 3.08
N GLU A 41 0.61 1.22 4.02
CA GLU A 41 0.90 0.62 5.32
C GLU A 41 1.44 -0.82 5.22
N ALA A 42 0.92 -1.61 4.27
CA ALA A 42 1.41 -2.96 4.04
C ALA A 42 2.85 -2.96 3.51
N ALA A 43 3.18 -2.01 2.63
CA ALA A 43 4.53 -1.83 2.12
C ALA A 43 5.49 -1.35 3.21
N GLU A 44 5.11 -0.36 4.02
CA GLU A 44 5.90 0.12 5.16
C GLU A 44 6.13 -0.95 6.22
N LYS A 45 5.13 -1.80 6.45
CA LYS A 45 5.27 -2.97 7.33
C LYS A 45 6.27 -3.99 6.77
N ALA A 46 6.34 -4.18 5.46
CA ALA A 46 7.34 -5.03 4.83
C ALA A 46 8.77 -4.47 4.96
N ILE A 47 8.92 -3.14 5.00
CA ILE A 47 10.21 -2.44 5.17
C ILE A 47 10.59 -2.29 6.66
N GLY A 48 9.63 -2.46 7.58
CA GLY A 48 9.86 -2.42 9.02
C GLY A 48 9.70 -1.04 9.67
N TYR A 49 9.14 -0.06 8.95
CA TYR A 49 8.82 1.29 9.45
C TYR A 49 7.30 1.57 9.44
N PRO A 50 6.47 0.76 10.10
CA PRO A 50 5.03 1.02 10.10
C PRO A 50 4.69 2.27 10.92
N ILE A 51 3.93 3.21 10.34
CA ILE A 51 3.48 4.45 11.02
C ILE A 51 2.17 4.25 11.80
N HIS A 52 1.25 3.43 11.30
CA HIS A 52 -0.08 3.20 11.92
C HIS A 52 -0.24 1.86 12.65
N LYS A 53 0.76 0.97 12.60
CA LYS A 53 0.81 -0.29 13.35
C LYS A 53 2.15 -0.41 14.07
N CYS A 54 2.19 -1.01 15.25
CA CYS A 54 3.47 -1.24 15.94
C CYS A 54 4.25 -2.35 15.21
N ASN A 55 5.56 -2.14 14.99
CA ASN A 55 6.47 -3.19 14.54
C ASN A 55 6.69 -4.15 15.72
N ASN A 56 6.32 -5.43 15.56
CA ASN A 56 6.49 -6.50 16.55
C ASN A 56 7.81 -7.24 16.31
#